data_AF-A0A3M1KYQ5-F1
#
_entry.id   AF-A0A3M1KYQ5-F1
#
_cell.length_a   1.000
_cell.length_b   1.000
_cell.length_c   1.000
_cell.angle_alpha   90.00
_cell.angle_beta   90.00
_cell.angle_gamma   90.00
#
_symmetry.space_group_name_H-M   'P 1'
#
loop_
_entity.id
_entity.type
_entity.pdbx_description
1 polymer ?
#
loop_
_entity_poly.entity_id
_entity_poly.type
_entity_poly.pdbx_seq_one_letter_code
_entity_poly.pdbx_strand_id
1 'polypeptide(L)'
;QERLWWWLLQHEIQHRETISFILQLHRRQEIIKSYPTKQKYPASSQNRQLQSMQLILPGDFYLGGGGILAQDNELPRHQLNLPSYYIDTYPVTCQAYQLFIEAGGYQDSTYWSELGWQWLQKSKVTEPLYWLLPHQTDQHPVCGVSYYEAEAYAKFVGKRLPTEKE
;
A
#
# COMPACT_ATOMS: atom_id res chain seq x y z
N GLN A 1 -33.07 3.26 14.02
CA GLN A 1 -32.68 4.68 13.84
C GLN A 1 -31.20 4.89 14.11
N GLU A 2 -30.63 4.33 15.18
CA GLU A 2 -29.18 4.46 15.50
C GLU A 2 -28.22 4.00 14.39
N ARG A 3 -28.52 2.89 13.69
CA ARG A 3 -27.66 2.39 12.60
C ARG A 3 -27.51 3.39 11.45
N LEU A 4 -28.58 4.13 11.13
CA LEU A 4 -28.56 5.13 10.07
C LEU A 4 -27.63 6.30 10.44
N TRP A 5 -27.66 6.75 11.70
CA TRP A 5 -26.77 7.81 12.17
C TRP A 5 -25.31 7.41 12.11
N TRP A 6 -24.97 6.18 12.54
CA TRP A 6 -23.61 5.67 12.43
C TRP A 6 -23.13 5.53 10.99
N TRP A 7 -24.00 5.04 10.12
CA TRP A 7 -23.69 4.96 8.69
C TRP A 7 -23.42 6.35 8.09
N LEU A 8 -24.23 7.36 8.43
CA LEU A 8 -24.02 8.73 7.95
C LEU A 8 -22.67 9.31 8.42
N LEU A 9 -22.28 9.05 9.67
CA LEU A 9 -20.98 9.47 10.19
C LEU A 9 -19.82 8.77 9.46
N GLN A 10 -19.90 7.46 9.24
CA GLN A 10 -18.88 6.72 8.49
C GLN A 10 -18.80 7.20 7.03
N HIS A 11 -19.94 7.44 6.40
CA HIS A 11 -20.04 7.99 5.04
C HIS A 11 -19.37 9.36 4.95
N GLU A 12 -19.62 10.27 5.90
CA GLU A 12 -18.94 11.57 5.95
C GLU A 12 -17.42 11.40 6.09
N ILE A 13 -16.95 10.46 6.93
CA ILE A 13 -15.52 10.19 7.12
C ILE A 13 -14.87 9.66 5.82
N GLN A 14 -15.52 8.76 5.09
CA GLN A 14 -15.05 8.28 3.78
C GLN A 14 -14.92 9.44 2.77
N HIS A 15 -15.89 10.37 2.78
CA HIS A 15 -15.80 11.59 1.97
C HIS A 15 -14.65 12.51 2.40
N ARG A 16 -14.36 12.64 3.70
CA ARG A 16 -13.21 13.43 4.19
C ARG A 16 -11.87 12.86 3.73
N GLU A 17 -11.73 11.54 3.69
CA GLU A 17 -10.55 10.89 3.13
C GLU A 17 -10.43 11.18 1.63
N THR A 18 -11.53 11.03 0.88
CA THR A 18 -11.58 11.33 -0.56
C THR A 18 -11.17 12.78 -0.86
N ILE A 19 -11.68 13.74 -0.09
CA ILE A 19 -11.30 15.16 -0.20
C ILE A 19 -9.80 15.36 0.06
N SER A 20 -9.25 14.66 1.06
CA SER A 20 -7.81 14.71 1.38
C SER A 20 -6.95 14.24 0.20
N PHE A 21 -7.35 13.15 -0.49
CA PHE A 21 -6.66 12.70 -1.70
C PHE A 21 -6.71 13.75 -2.82
N ILE A 22 -7.87 14.37 -3.06
CA ILE A 22 -8.03 15.40 -4.09
C ILE A 22 -7.15 16.63 -3.79
N LEU A 23 -7.15 17.10 -2.54
CA LEU A 23 -6.30 18.22 -2.11
C LEU A 23 -4.81 17.89 -2.27
N GLN A 24 -4.40 16.66 -1.94
CA GLN A 24 -3.02 16.22 -2.14
C GLN A 24 -2.64 16.14 -3.63
N LEU A 25 -3.55 15.68 -4.49
CA LEU A 25 -3.34 15.67 -5.94
C LEU A 25 -3.22 17.08 -6.53
N HIS A 26 -4.05 18.02 -6.07
CA HIS A 26 -3.95 19.44 -6.46
C HIS A 26 -2.60 20.03 -6.05
N ARG A 27 -2.21 19.88 -4.79
CA ARG A 27 -0.91 20.35 -4.27
C ARG A 27 0.25 19.76 -5.07
N ARG A 28 0.20 18.47 -5.39
CA ARG A 28 1.20 17.80 -6.24
C ARG A 28 1.32 18.48 -7.61
N GLN A 29 0.22 18.82 -8.27
CA GLN A 29 0.25 19.52 -9.56
C GLN A 29 0.91 20.91 -9.43
N GLU A 30 0.68 21.63 -8.33
CA GLU A 30 1.33 22.90 -8.04
C GLU A 30 2.84 22.76 -7.81
N ILE A 31 3.26 21.72 -7.08
CA ILE A 31 4.69 21.42 -6.85
C ILE A 31 5.40 21.12 -8.17
N ILE A 32 4.80 20.29 -9.04
CA ILE A 32 5.38 19.97 -10.36
C ILE A 32 5.54 21.22 -11.22
N LYS A 33 4.57 22.15 -11.17
CA LYS A 33 4.64 23.42 -11.90
C LYS A 33 5.74 24.36 -11.36
N SER A 34 5.97 24.36 -10.05
CA SER A 34 6.91 25.28 -9.39
C SER A 34 8.36 24.76 -9.34
N TYR A 35 8.56 23.45 -9.30
CA TYR A 35 9.89 22.81 -9.23
C TYR A 35 10.00 21.69 -10.28
N PRO A 36 10.32 22.01 -11.54
CA PRO A 36 10.35 21.01 -12.62
C PRO A 36 11.54 20.05 -12.54
N THR A 37 12.58 20.37 -11.75
CA THR A 37 13.81 19.59 -11.68
C THR A 37 13.89 18.81 -10.36
N LYS A 38 13.93 17.48 -10.45
CA LYS A 38 14.26 16.62 -9.30
C LYS A 38 15.71 16.83 -8.91
N GLN A 39 15.96 17.49 -7.79
CA GLN A 39 17.29 17.50 -7.19
C GLN A 39 17.56 16.14 -6.53
N LYS A 40 18.74 15.57 -6.79
CA LYS A 40 19.23 14.36 -6.11
C LYS A 40 19.79 14.77 -4.75
N TYR A 41 19.32 14.15 -3.68
CA TYR A 41 19.84 14.37 -2.34
C TYR A 41 20.42 13.07 -1.80
N PRO A 42 21.46 13.16 -0.95
CA PRO A 42 22.11 11.97 -0.41
C PRO A 42 21.14 11.19 0.49
N ALA A 43 21.12 9.87 0.30
CA ALA A 43 20.32 8.95 1.11
C ALA A 43 20.71 9.07 2.59
N SER A 44 19.73 8.97 3.48
CA SER A 44 19.98 9.00 4.91
C SER A 44 20.53 7.64 5.38
N SER A 45 21.69 7.66 6.03
CA SER A 45 22.44 6.48 6.47
C SER A 45 21.95 5.94 7.82
N GLN A 46 20.66 5.66 7.97
CA GLN A 46 20.15 4.91 9.12
C GLN A 46 19.70 3.52 8.68
N ASN A 47 20.60 2.55 8.84
CA ASN A 47 20.37 1.15 8.57
C ASN A 47 19.72 0.50 9.80
N ARG A 48 18.40 0.69 9.97
CA ARG A 48 17.61 -0.12 10.91
C ARG A 48 16.85 -1.15 10.09
N GLN A 49 17.32 -2.39 10.14
CA GLN A 49 16.68 -3.51 9.48
C GLN A 49 15.40 -3.86 10.26
N LEU A 50 14.28 -3.23 9.88
CA LEU A 50 12.96 -3.44 10.49
C LEU A 50 12.26 -4.72 10.00
N GLN A 51 12.96 -5.58 9.27
CA GLN A 51 12.35 -6.75 8.62
C GLN A 51 12.33 -7.95 9.57
N SER A 52 11.25 -8.07 10.34
CA SER A 52 10.84 -9.34 10.94
C SER A 52 9.47 -9.73 10.39
N MET A 53 9.38 -10.90 9.77
CA MET A 53 8.09 -11.54 9.54
C MET A 53 7.67 -12.27 10.81
N GLN A 54 6.38 -12.23 11.11
CA GLN A 54 5.79 -13.00 12.19
C GLN A 54 5.08 -14.22 11.61
N LEU A 55 5.34 -15.39 12.21
CA LEU A 55 4.60 -16.62 11.93
C LEU A 55 3.24 -16.54 12.61
N ILE A 56 2.17 -16.68 11.83
CA ILE A 56 0.82 -16.93 12.32
C ILE A 56 0.59 -18.43 12.25
N LEU A 57 0.25 -19.03 13.39
CA LEU A 57 -0.02 -20.46 13.51
C LEU A 57 -1.35 -20.81 12.84
N PRO A 58 -1.53 -22.05 12.35
CA PRO A 58 -2.80 -22.46 11.77
C PRO A 58 -3.88 -22.50 12.85
N GLY A 59 -5.12 -22.23 12.47
CA GLY A 59 -6.21 -22.31 13.43
C GLY A 59 -7.54 -21.76 12.94
N ASP A 60 -8.54 -22.02 13.76
CA ASP A 60 -9.87 -21.44 13.60
C ASP A 60 -9.91 -20.02 14.16
N PHE A 61 -10.52 -19.12 13.41
CA PHE A 61 -10.82 -17.77 13.86
C PHE A 61 -12.15 -17.32 13.26
N TYR A 62 -12.61 -16.14 13.69
CA TYR A 62 -13.79 -15.53 13.12
C TYR A 62 -13.40 -14.29 12.32
N LEU A 63 -13.84 -14.23 11.06
CA LEU A 63 -13.72 -13.07 10.19
C LEU A 63 -15.07 -12.35 10.10
N GLY A 64 -15.02 -11.03 9.96
CA GLY A 64 -16.19 -10.17 9.86
C GLY A 64 -16.59 -9.52 11.17
N GLY A 65 -17.28 -8.39 11.05
CA GLY A 65 -17.76 -7.57 12.14
C GLY A 65 -19.04 -8.09 12.79
N GLY A 66 -19.48 -7.35 13.82
CA GLY A 66 -20.77 -7.55 14.45
C GLY A 66 -21.25 -6.24 15.05
N GLY A 67 -22.56 -6.15 15.30
CA GLY A 67 -23.16 -4.97 15.94
C GLY A 67 -23.41 -3.81 14.99
N ILE A 68 -23.69 -2.64 15.58
CA ILE A 68 -24.29 -1.51 14.88
C ILE A 68 -23.32 -0.67 14.03
N LEU A 69 -22.01 -0.84 14.27
CA LEU A 69 -20.95 -0.11 13.57
C LEU A 69 -20.45 -0.83 12.30
N ALA A 70 -20.73 -2.13 12.15
CA ALA A 70 -20.26 -2.88 10.98
C ALA A 70 -21.04 -2.48 9.72
N GLN A 71 -20.32 -2.22 8.64
CA GLN A 71 -20.92 -2.08 7.32
C GLN A 71 -21.47 -3.44 6.84
N ASP A 72 -22.32 -3.40 5.83
CA ASP A 72 -22.96 -4.61 5.29
C ASP A 72 -21.94 -5.62 4.73
N ASN A 73 -20.89 -5.13 4.06
CA ASN A 73 -19.78 -5.92 3.53
C ASN A 73 -18.86 -6.54 4.61
N GLU A 74 -18.94 -6.09 5.85
CA GLU A 74 -18.21 -6.68 6.99
C GLU A 74 -19.02 -7.80 7.66
N LEU A 75 -20.29 -8.00 7.27
CA LEU A 75 -21.23 -8.93 7.89
C LEU A 75 -21.54 -10.13 6.98
N PRO A 76 -21.94 -11.28 7.56
CA PRO A 76 -21.90 -11.62 8.98
C PRO A 76 -20.51 -12.10 9.42
N ARG A 77 -20.26 -12.02 10.73
CA ARG A 77 -19.16 -12.75 11.35
C ARG A 77 -19.33 -14.26 11.10
N HIS A 78 -18.30 -14.90 10.56
CA HIS A 78 -18.31 -16.34 10.27
C HIS A 78 -16.95 -16.97 10.60
N GLN A 79 -16.96 -18.27 10.89
CA GLN A 79 -15.76 -19.00 11.27
C GLN A 79 -14.99 -19.45 10.01
N LEU A 80 -13.66 -19.30 10.06
CA LEU A 80 -12.73 -19.74 9.02
C LEU A 80 -11.58 -20.51 9.68
N ASN A 81 -10.97 -21.41 8.91
CA ASN A 81 -9.74 -22.08 9.26
C ASN A 81 -8.67 -21.67 8.25
N LEU A 82 -7.50 -21.24 8.72
CA LEU A 82 -6.36 -20.92 7.86
C LEU A 82 -5.14 -21.78 8.20
N PRO A 83 -4.32 -22.14 7.20
CA PRO A 83 -3.01 -22.71 7.44
C PRO A 83 -2.06 -21.66 8.04
N SER A 84 -0.87 -22.06 8.46
CA SER A 84 0.15 -21.12 8.89
C SER A 84 0.65 -20.26 7.72
N TYR A 85 0.91 -19.00 7.99
CA TYR A 85 1.55 -18.07 7.06
C TYR A 85 2.45 -17.10 7.80
N TYR A 86 3.31 -16.43 7.04
CA TYR A 86 4.13 -15.33 7.55
C TYR A 86 3.57 -14.01 7.05
N ILE A 87 3.55 -12.99 7.91
CA ILE A 87 3.24 -11.61 7.52
C ILE A 87 4.31 -10.67 8.08
N ASP A 88 4.69 -9.64 7.33
CA ASP A 88 5.64 -8.63 7.80
C ASP A 88 5.02 -7.83 8.97
N THR A 89 5.81 -7.59 10.02
CA THR A 89 5.37 -6.78 11.18
C THR A 89 5.16 -5.30 10.81
N TYR A 90 5.82 -4.83 9.75
CA TYR A 90 5.75 -3.45 9.29
C TYR A 90 5.46 -3.38 7.79
N PRO A 91 4.77 -2.33 7.31
CA PRO A 91 4.64 -2.06 5.88
C PRO A 91 6.01 -1.84 5.22
N VAL A 92 6.06 -2.10 3.91
CA VAL A 92 7.24 -1.81 3.07
C VAL A 92 7.60 -0.33 3.17
N THR A 93 8.87 -0.04 3.44
CA THR A 93 9.35 1.34 3.57
C THR A 93 9.72 1.97 2.23
N CYS A 94 9.79 3.30 2.16
CA CYS A 94 10.29 4.00 0.98
C CYS A 94 11.70 3.52 0.59
N GLN A 95 12.60 3.31 1.54
CA GLN A 95 13.94 2.80 1.30
C GLN A 95 13.93 1.39 0.69
N ALA A 96 13.10 0.49 1.23
CA ALA A 96 13.02 -0.87 0.71
C ALA A 96 12.43 -0.89 -0.72
N TYR A 97 11.49 0.01 -1.02
CA TYR A 97 10.93 0.17 -2.36
C TYR A 97 11.91 0.84 -3.35
N GLN A 98 12.75 1.76 -2.87
CA GLN A 98 13.82 2.37 -3.67
C GLN A 98 14.77 1.30 -4.22
N LEU A 99 15.12 0.27 -3.43
CA LEU A 99 15.93 -0.86 -3.88
C LEU A 99 15.28 -1.64 -5.02
N PHE A 100 13.95 -1.79 -5.01
CA PHE A 100 13.19 -2.41 -6.11
C PHE A 100 13.29 -1.57 -7.40
N ILE A 101 13.17 -0.25 -7.30
CA ILE A 101 13.36 0.66 -8.45
C ILE A 101 14.79 0.56 -8.99
N GLU A 102 15.79 0.62 -8.12
CA GLU A 102 17.21 0.57 -8.48
C GLU A 102 17.62 -0.76 -9.10
N ALA A 103 17.00 -1.87 -8.68
CA ALA A 103 17.18 -3.20 -9.26
C ALA A 103 16.49 -3.38 -10.62
N GLY A 104 15.83 -2.33 -11.16
CA GLY A 104 15.14 -2.40 -12.44
C GLY A 104 13.74 -3.01 -12.36
N GLY A 105 13.09 -2.96 -11.19
CA GLY A 105 11.80 -3.59 -10.94
C GLY A 105 10.66 -3.16 -11.88
N TYR A 106 10.70 -1.92 -12.39
CA TYR A 106 9.75 -1.40 -13.38
C TYR A 106 10.11 -1.78 -14.83
N GLN A 107 11.30 -2.35 -15.07
CA GLN A 107 11.77 -2.77 -16.39
C GLN A 107 11.71 -4.30 -16.56
N ASP A 108 11.69 -5.05 -15.47
CA ASP A 108 11.67 -6.51 -15.50
C ASP A 108 10.24 -7.06 -15.40
N SER A 109 9.71 -7.50 -16.54
CA SER A 109 8.37 -8.12 -16.63
C SER A 109 8.19 -9.37 -15.79
N THR A 110 9.27 -10.03 -15.35
CA THR A 110 9.17 -11.27 -14.56
C THR A 110 8.57 -11.02 -13.19
N TYR A 111 8.66 -9.79 -12.65
CA TYR A 111 8.02 -9.44 -11.37
C TYR A 111 6.52 -9.19 -11.49
N TRP A 112 5.99 -8.99 -12.69
CA TRP A 112 4.61 -8.54 -12.89
C TRP A 112 3.69 -9.68 -13.27
N SER A 113 2.43 -9.60 -12.86
CA SER A 113 1.35 -10.36 -13.51
C SER A 113 1.13 -9.83 -14.93
N GLU A 114 0.45 -10.62 -15.78
CA GLU A 114 0.15 -10.21 -17.15
C GLU A 114 -0.63 -8.89 -17.19
N LEU A 115 -1.70 -8.78 -16.38
CA LEU A 115 -2.49 -7.57 -16.27
C LEU A 115 -1.69 -6.40 -15.69
N GLY A 116 -0.82 -6.66 -14.70
CA GLY A 116 0.06 -5.64 -14.13
C GLY A 116 1.07 -5.10 -15.13
N TRP A 117 1.67 -5.96 -15.94
CA TRP A 117 2.59 -5.56 -16.99
C TRP A 117 1.89 -4.74 -18.07
N GLN A 118 0.71 -5.17 -18.52
CA GLN A 118 -0.10 -4.41 -19.48
C GLN A 118 -0.49 -3.03 -18.93
N TRP A 119 -0.88 -2.96 -17.65
CA TRP A 119 -1.16 -1.71 -16.97
C TRP A 119 0.07 -0.80 -16.95
N LEU A 120 1.24 -1.33 -16.61
CA LEU A 120 2.49 -0.58 -16.55
C LEU A 120 2.88 0.02 -17.90
N GLN A 121 2.76 -0.77 -18.98
CA GLN A 121 3.06 -0.31 -20.33
C GLN A 121 2.13 0.85 -20.76
N LYS A 122 0.88 0.83 -20.29
CA LYS A 122 -0.10 1.90 -20.56
C LYS A 122 0.12 3.14 -19.69
N SER A 123 0.35 2.96 -18.40
CA SER A 123 0.46 4.06 -17.42
C SER A 123 1.83 4.75 -17.46
N LYS A 124 2.88 4.02 -17.87
CA LYS A 124 4.28 4.47 -17.95
C LYS A 124 4.80 5.04 -16.62
N VAL A 125 4.27 4.55 -15.50
CA VAL A 125 4.78 4.90 -14.17
C VAL A 125 6.17 4.29 -13.98
N THR A 126 7.02 4.95 -13.21
CA THR A 126 8.39 4.48 -12.92
C THR A 126 8.75 4.57 -11.44
N GLU A 127 7.84 5.10 -10.64
CA GLU A 127 7.98 5.35 -9.21
C GLU A 127 6.57 5.58 -8.61
N PRO A 128 6.44 5.52 -7.27
CA PRO A 128 5.18 5.82 -6.59
C PRO A 128 4.67 7.25 -6.84
N LEU A 129 3.36 7.42 -6.89
CA LEU A 129 2.67 8.64 -7.33
C LEU A 129 3.14 9.93 -6.62
N TYR A 130 3.46 9.84 -5.33
CA TYR A 130 3.77 11.00 -4.49
C TYR A 130 5.27 11.31 -4.35
N TRP A 131 6.14 10.59 -5.07
CA TRP A 131 7.59 10.77 -5.00
C TRP A 131 8.04 11.93 -5.90
N LEU A 132 7.88 13.16 -5.40
CA LEU A 132 8.19 14.40 -6.14
C LEU A 132 9.44 15.12 -5.63
N LEU A 133 9.70 14.99 -4.34
CA LEU A 133 10.79 15.65 -3.63
C LEU A 133 11.63 14.59 -2.91
N PRO A 134 12.88 14.90 -2.59
CA PRO A 134 13.84 13.94 -2.06
C PRO A 134 13.38 13.43 -0.69
N HIS A 135 13.56 12.14 -0.49
CA HIS A 135 13.00 11.42 0.65
C HIS A 135 13.80 11.69 1.92
N GLN A 136 13.31 12.61 2.77
CA GLN A 136 13.60 12.57 4.21
C GLN A 136 12.75 11.51 4.94
N THR A 137 12.11 10.61 4.19
CA THR A 137 11.10 9.66 4.66
C THR A 137 11.47 8.21 4.35
N ASP A 138 12.76 7.89 4.27
CA ASP A 138 13.29 6.56 3.91
C ASP A 138 12.65 5.42 4.72
N GLN A 139 12.38 5.62 6.01
CA GLN A 139 11.78 4.61 6.90
C GLN A 139 10.25 4.67 7.00
N HIS A 140 9.58 5.59 6.30
CA HIS A 140 8.11 5.63 6.28
C HIS A 140 7.56 4.57 5.32
N PRO A 141 6.33 4.07 5.56
CA PRO A 141 5.62 3.26 4.59
C PRO A 141 5.58 3.90 3.21
N VAL A 142 5.85 3.11 2.17
CA VAL A 142 5.68 3.56 0.79
C VAL A 142 4.20 3.79 0.51
N CYS A 143 3.86 4.95 -0.06
CA CYS A 143 2.49 5.34 -0.41
C CYS A 143 2.41 5.77 -1.86
N GLY A 144 1.22 5.64 -2.46
CA GLY A 144 0.98 6.00 -3.87
C GLY A 144 1.41 4.93 -4.86
N VAL A 145 1.47 3.67 -4.42
CA VAL A 145 1.64 2.50 -5.29
C VAL A 145 0.28 1.90 -5.61
N SER A 146 0.12 1.39 -6.83
CA SER A 146 -1.03 0.59 -7.24
C SER A 146 -0.95 -0.83 -6.67
N TYR A 147 -2.05 -1.58 -6.80
CA TYR A 147 -2.07 -3.01 -6.51
C TYR A 147 -1.00 -3.78 -7.30
N TYR A 148 -0.84 -3.49 -8.60
CA TYR A 148 0.13 -4.18 -9.46
C TYR A 148 1.58 -3.91 -9.05
N GLU A 149 1.87 -2.67 -8.62
CA GLU A 149 3.17 -2.31 -8.07
C GLU A 149 3.46 -3.04 -6.75
N ALA A 150 2.47 -3.15 -5.85
CA ALA A 150 2.61 -3.89 -4.60
C ALA A 150 2.82 -5.39 -4.83
N GLU A 151 2.10 -5.99 -5.79
CA GLU A 151 2.28 -7.38 -6.21
C GLU A 151 3.69 -7.61 -6.78
N ALA A 152 4.13 -6.73 -7.69
CA ALA A 152 5.45 -6.84 -8.31
C ALA A 152 6.58 -6.70 -7.29
N TYR A 153 6.46 -5.76 -6.36
CA TYR A 153 7.41 -5.63 -5.25
C TYR A 153 7.46 -6.91 -4.39
N ALA A 154 6.30 -7.46 -4.03
CA ALA A 154 6.24 -8.67 -3.22
C ALA A 154 6.96 -9.83 -3.93
N LYS A 155 6.75 -9.99 -5.25
CA LYS A 155 7.45 -11.01 -6.05
C LYS A 155 8.95 -10.77 -6.14
N PHE A 156 9.38 -9.51 -6.29
CA PHE A 156 10.80 -9.13 -6.30
C PHE A 156 11.53 -9.56 -5.02
N VAL A 157 10.90 -9.40 -3.85
CA VAL A 157 11.48 -9.85 -2.58
C VAL A 157 11.20 -11.32 -2.25
N GLY A 158 10.69 -12.11 -3.20
CA GLY A 158 10.40 -13.53 -3.02
C GLY A 158 9.21 -13.81 -2.07
N LYS A 159 8.32 -12.85 -1.90
CA LYS A 159 7.10 -12.92 -1.06
C LYS A 159 5.84 -12.84 -1.94
N ARG A 160 4.69 -12.67 -1.29
CA ARG A 160 3.39 -12.42 -1.91
C ARG A 160 2.58 -11.45 -1.06
N LEU A 161 1.49 -10.91 -1.63
CA LEU A 161 0.49 -10.20 -0.84
C LEU A 161 -0.33 -11.18 0.02
N PRO A 162 -0.77 -10.76 1.23
CA PRO A 162 -1.73 -11.52 2.00
C PRO A 162 -3.10 -11.49 1.32
N THR A 163 -3.90 -12.52 1.55
CA THR A 163 -5.34 -12.42 1.29
C THR A 163 -6.00 -11.59 2.39
N GLU A 164 -7.19 -11.03 2.17
CA GLU A 164 -7.93 -10.31 3.23
C GLU A 164 -8.24 -11.16 4.48
N LYS A 165 -8.14 -12.49 4.36
CA LYS A 165 -8.40 -13.45 5.43
C LYS A 165 -7.17 -13.66 6.31
N GLU A 166 -5.97 -13.39 5.77
CA GLU A 166 -4.65 -13.52 6.43
C GLU A 166 -4.24 -12.19 7.07
#